data_AF-A0A0A1PPB0-F1
#
_entry.id   AF-A0A0A1PPB0-F1
#
_cell.length_a   1.000
_cell.length_b   1.000
_cell.length_c   1.000
_cell.angle_alpha   90.00
_cell.angle_beta   90.00
_cell.angle_gamma   90.00
#
_symmetry.space_group_name_H-M   'P 1'
#
loop_
_entity.id
_entity.type
_entity.pdbx_description
1 polymer ?
#
loop_
_entity_poly.entity_id
_entity_poly.type
_entity_poly.pdbx_seq_one_letter_code
_entity_poly.pdbx_strand_id
1 'polypeptide(L)'
;MPLHGDVHHENILKGPRGWLIIDPVGLIGDPAYDAANLFSNPLDRDDLCLSPERIAGMAAILGEALGIAPRRLLDHAFVHACLSAAWHAEDGSDEDEARELAVALAVRSVRDAGD
;
A
#
# COMPACT_ATOMS: atom_id res chain seq x y z
N MET A 1 17.71 -1.53 -0.51
CA MET A 1 17.97 -0.44 -1.47
C MET A 1 17.25 0.82 -1.00
N PRO A 2 17.57 2.02 -1.51
CA PRO A 2 16.80 3.23 -1.22
C PRO A 2 15.35 3.11 -1.69
N LEU A 3 14.42 3.58 -0.87
CA LEU A 3 12.97 3.56 -1.08
C LEU A 3 12.38 4.94 -0.86
N HIS A 4 11.28 5.27 -1.55
CA HIS A 4 10.50 6.47 -1.29
C HIS A 4 9.90 6.44 0.12
N GLY A 5 9.32 5.31 0.51
CA GLY A 5 8.73 5.05 1.82
C GLY A 5 7.28 5.54 1.97
N ASP A 6 6.79 6.37 1.05
CA ASP A 6 5.44 6.94 1.10
C ASP A 6 4.83 7.19 -0.30
N VAL A 7 4.74 6.14 -1.12
CA VAL A 7 4.18 6.26 -2.47
C VAL A 7 2.66 6.15 -2.42
N HIS A 8 1.98 7.26 -2.71
CA HIS A 8 0.55 7.29 -2.98
C HIS A 8 0.24 8.31 -4.08
N HIS A 9 -1.00 8.27 -4.58
CA HIS A 9 -1.44 9.05 -5.73
C HIS A 9 -1.32 10.57 -5.57
N GLU A 10 -1.31 11.12 -4.35
CA GLU A 10 -1.11 12.56 -4.13
C GLU A 10 0.38 12.95 -4.21
N ASN A 11 1.28 12.02 -3.90
CA ASN A 11 2.72 12.17 -4.06
C ASN A 11 3.21 11.87 -5.50
N ILE A 12 2.29 11.66 -6.46
CA ILE A 12 2.60 11.42 -7.88
C ILE A 12 2.01 12.53 -8.74
N LEU A 13 2.89 13.35 -9.30
CA LEU A 13 2.52 14.53 -10.09
C LEU A 13 2.85 14.36 -11.56
N LYS A 14 1.96 14.82 -12.45
CA LYS A 14 2.22 14.91 -13.89
C LYS A 14 2.63 16.33 -14.27
N GLY A 15 3.87 16.51 -14.69
CA GLY A 15 4.39 17.79 -15.14
C GLY A 15 4.96 17.75 -16.56
N PRO A 16 5.56 18.86 -17.05
CA PRO A 16 6.20 18.93 -18.36
C PRO A 16 7.36 17.93 -18.54
N ARG A 17 7.95 17.46 -17.44
CA ARG A 17 9.03 16.47 -17.42
C ARG A 17 8.52 15.02 -17.35
N GLY A 18 7.20 14.81 -17.39
CA GLY A 18 6.56 13.51 -17.18
C GLY A 18 6.05 13.33 -15.75
N TRP A 19 5.88 12.07 -15.35
CA TRP A 19 5.48 11.71 -13.99
C TRP A 19 6.66 11.86 -13.02
N LEU A 20 6.40 12.48 -11.86
CA LEU A 20 7.37 12.70 -10.80
C LEU A 20 6.76 12.23 -9.49
N ILE A 21 7.58 11.53 -8.69
CA ILE A 21 7.26 11.19 -7.31
C ILE A 21 7.95 12.21 -6.40
N ILE A 22 7.23 12.73 -5.41
CA ILE A 22 7.69 13.77 -4.49
C ILE A 22 7.46 13.36 -3.02
N ASP A 23 8.10 14.08 -2.12
CA ASP A 23 7.99 13.92 -0.66
C ASP A 23 8.43 12.55 -0.11
N PRO A 24 9.69 12.13 -0.36
CA PRO A 24 10.18 10.86 0.16
C PRO A 24 10.43 10.94 1.66
N VAL A 25 9.94 9.94 2.40
CA VAL A 25 10.42 9.63 3.76
C VAL A 25 11.88 9.16 3.71
N GLY A 26 12.25 8.41 2.67
CA GLY A 26 13.63 7.98 2.44
C GLY A 26 14.04 6.82 3.35
N LEU A 27 13.68 5.60 2.95
CA LEU A 27 13.98 4.38 3.71
C LEU A 27 15.04 3.50 3.02
N ILE A 28 15.61 2.56 3.76
CA ILE A 28 16.44 1.47 3.20
C ILE A 28 15.72 0.15 3.44
N GLY A 29 15.36 -0.57 2.39
CA GLY A 29 14.64 -1.83 2.55
C GLY A 29 14.42 -2.61 1.27
N ASP A 30 13.38 -3.44 1.31
CA ASP A 30 12.88 -4.26 0.21
C ASP A 30 12.13 -3.38 -0.81
N PRO A 31 12.43 -3.44 -2.13
CA PRO A 31 11.72 -2.67 -3.15
C PRO A 31 10.21 -2.89 -3.18
N ALA A 32 9.72 -4.05 -2.74
CA ALA A 32 8.29 -4.34 -2.69
C ALA A 32 7.53 -3.40 -1.74
N TYR A 33 8.21 -2.83 -0.75
CA TYR A 33 7.59 -1.95 0.24
C TYR A 33 7.10 -0.62 -0.36
N ASP A 34 7.75 -0.08 -1.39
CA ASP A 34 7.32 1.18 -2.03
C ASP A 34 5.93 1.07 -2.68
N ALA A 35 5.42 -0.13 -2.90
CA ALA A 35 4.06 -0.33 -3.42
C ALA A 35 3.02 -0.51 -2.31
N ALA A 36 3.43 -0.69 -1.05
CA ALA A 36 2.57 -1.15 0.04
C ALA A 36 1.49 -0.11 0.40
N ASN A 37 1.87 1.17 0.53
CA ASN A 37 0.94 2.24 0.90
C ASN A 37 -0.18 2.45 -0.15
N LEU A 38 0.05 2.07 -1.41
CA LEU A 38 -0.97 2.15 -2.46
C LEU A 38 -2.23 1.32 -2.15
N PHE A 39 -2.11 0.25 -1.37
CA PHE A 39 -3.24 -0.63 -1.05
C PHE A 39 -4.20 -0.02 -0.02
N SER A 40 -3.70 0.85 0.88
CA SER A 40 -4.50 1.65 1.80
C SER A 40 -5.03 2.94 1.18
N ASN A 41 -4.72 3.19 -0.10
CA ASN A 41 -5.08 4.43 -0.81
C ASN A 41 -6.03 4.18 -2.00
N PRO A 42 -6.89 5.16 -2.34
CA PRO A 42 -7.01 6.49 -1.75
C PRO A 42 -7.79 6.50 -0.42
N LEU A 43 -7.53 7.52 0.42
CA LEU A 43 -8.32 7.79 1.62
C LEU A 43 -9.80 8.04 1.24
N ASP A 44 -10.70 7.81 2.20
CA ASP A 44 -12.16 7.92 2.06
C ASP A 44 -12.82 7.01 1.00
N ARG A 45 -12.08 6.03 0.46
CA ARG A 45 -12.54 5.10 -0.57
C ARG A 45 -12.37 3.65 -0.13
N ASP A 46 -12.93 3.32 1.01
CA ASP A 46 -12.90 1.97 1.57
C ASP A 46 -13.57 0.94 0.64
N ASP A 47 -14.55 1.38 -0.17
CA ASP A 47 -15.13 0.57 -1.24
C ASP A 47 -14.08 0.07 -2.25
N LEU A 48 -13.02 0.85 -2.48
CA LEU A 48 -11.89 0.47 -3.32
C LEU A 48 -10.79 -0.25 -2.55
N CYS A 49 -10.44 0.24 -1.35
CA CYS A 49 -9.33 -0.31 -0.57
C CYS A 49 -9.65 -1.71 -0.01
N LEU A 50 -10.92 -2.01 0.23
CA LEU A 50 -11.39 -3.30 0.72
C LEU A 50 -11.85 -4.26 -0.38
N SER A 51 -11.91 -3.82 -1.66
CA SER A 51 -12.33 -4.68 -2.76
C SER A 51 -11.27 -5.76 -3.05
N PRO A 52 -11.60 -7.06 -2.90
CA PRO A 52 -10.67 -8.15 -3.20
C PRO A 52 -10.22 -8.13 -4.67
N GLU A 53 -11.13 -7.82 -5.59
CA GLU A 53 -10.84 -7.74 -7.03
C GLU A 53 -9.84 -6.62 -7.31
N ARG A 54 -9.98 -5.46 -6.67
CA ARG A 54 -9.03 -4.35 -6.83
C ARG A 54 -7.66 -4.70 -6.23
N ILE A 55 -7.62 -5.28 -5.03
CA ILE A 55 -6.37 -5.69 -4.38
C ILE A 55 -5.62 -6.69 -5.28
N ALA A 56 -6.30 -7.72 -5.78
CA ALA A 56 -5.70 -8.72 -6.66
C ALA A 56 -5.22 -8.10 -7.98
N GLY A 57 -6.04 -7.24 -8.60
CA GLY A 57 -5.68 -6.53 -9.83
C GLY A 57 -4.48 -5.61 -9.66
N MET A 58 -4.41 -4.86 -8.55
CA MET A 58 -3.27 -4.00 -8.23
C MET A 58 -2.01 -4.82 -8.01
N ALA A 59 -2.08 -5.92 -7.25
CA ALA A 59 -0.92 -6.79 -7.01
C ALA A 59 -0.39 -7.40 -8.32
N ALA A 60 -1.27 -7.75 -9.26
CA ALA A 60 -0.87 -8.23 -10.59
C ALA A 60 -0.17 -7.13 -11.41
N ILE A 61 -0.79 -5.95 -11.53
CA ILE A 61 -0.25 -4.82 -12.31
C ILE A 61 1.10 -4.35 -11.74
N LEU A 62 1.17 -4.14 -10.42
CA LEU A 62 2.38 -3.71 -9.73
C LEU A 62 3.45 -4.80 -9.79
N GLY A 63 3.05 -6.07 -9.64
CA GLY A 63 3.97 -7.19 -9.73
C GLY A 63 4.64 -7.30 -11.10
N GLU A 64 3.86 -7.14 -12.17
CA GLU A 64 4.39 -7.08 -13.54
C GLU A 64 5.32 -5.88 -13.73
N ALA A 65 4.88 -4.68 -13.33
CA ALA A 65 5.64 -3.44 -13.53
C ALA A 65 6.97 -3.42 -12.75
N LEU A 66 7.01 -4.01 -11.56
CA LEU A 66 8.18 -4.03 -10.67
C LEU A 66 9.03 -5.29 -10.82
N GLY A 67 8.55 -6.32 -11.52
CA GLY A 67 9.20 -7.64 -11.57
C GLY A 67 9.19 -8.35 -10.22
N ILE A 68 8.15 -8.13 -9.41
CA ILE A 68 8.00 -8.66 -8.05
C ILE A 68 6.79 -9.60 -8.00
N ALA A 69 6.93 -10.74 -7.34
CA ALA A 69 5.80 -11.66 -7.18
C ALA A 69 4.63 -10.97 -6.43
N PRO A 70 3.38 -11.05 -6.93
CA PRO A 70 2.22 -10.42 -6.29
C PRO A 70 2.08 -10.75 -4.81
N ARG A 71 2.37 -11.99 -4.42
CA ARG A 71 2.36 -12.42 -3.01
C ARG A 71 3.29 -11.59 -2.11
N ARG A 72 4.50 -11.27 -2.59
CA ARG A 72 5.46 -10.45 -1.82
C ARG A 72 5.00 -9.01 -1.67
N LEU A 73 4.33 -8.46 -2.68
CA LEU A 73 3.70 -7.14 -2.58
C LEU A 73 2.59 -7.15 -1.53
N LEU A 74 1.74 -8.19 -1.54
CA LEU A 74 0.66 -8.33 -0.57
C LEU A 74 1.19 -8.56 0.87
N ASP A 75 2.29 -9.29 1.04
CA ASP A 75 2.93 -9.45 2.35
C ASP A 75 3.40 -8.08 2.90
N HIS A 76 3.99 -7.23 2.05
CA HIS A 76 4.36 -5.87 2.45
C HIS A 76 3.16 -4.94 2.68
N ALA A 77 2.12 -5.04 1.85
CA ALA A 77 0.89 -4.29 2.04
C ALA A 77 0.20 -4.63 3.37
N PHE A 78 0.17 -5.92 3.75
CA PHE A 78 -0.34 -6.36 5.04
C PHE A 78 0.45 -5.75 6.20
N VAL A 79 1.78 -5.84 6.16
CA VAL A 79 2.64 -5.28 7.21
C VAL A 79 2.52 -3.75 7.28
N HIS A 80 2.42 -3.06 6.15
CA HIS A 80 2.25 -1.61 6.11
C HIS A 80 0.93 -1.17 6.71
N ALA A 81 -0.19 -1.83 6.39
CA ALA A 81 -1.48 -1.55 6.99
C ALA A 81 -1.47 -1.78 8.52
N CYS A 82 -0.81 -2.84 9.00
CA CYS A 82 -0.60 -3.04 10.44
C CYS A 82 0.26 -1.94 11.08
N LEU A 83 1.29 -1.45 10.38
CA LEU A 83 2.13 -0.35 10.85
C LEU A 83 1.33 0.97 10.90
N SER A 84 0.53 1.26 9.88
CA SER A 84 -0.32 2.44 9.82
C SER A 84 -1.37 2.43 10.93
N ALA A 85 -1.98 1.26 11.20
CA ALA A 85 -2.87 1.09 12.34
C ALA A 85 -2.17 1.42 13.67
N ALA A 86 -0.92 0.98 13.86
CA ALA A 86 -0.16 1.30 15.07
C ALA A 86 0.12 2.80 15.22
N TRP A 87 0.42 3.51 14.13
CA TRP A 87 0.57 4.97 14.16
C TRP A 87 -0.73 5.68 14.57
N HIS A 88 -1.87 5.27 14.00
CA HIS A 88 -3.16 5.84 14.37
C HIS A 88 -3.54 5.54 15.82
N ALA A 89 -3.21 4.35 16.32
CA ALA A 89 -3.40 4.00 17.73
C ALA A 89 -2.55 4.88 18.66
N GLU A 90 -1.29 5.16 18.28
CA GLU A 90 -0.40 6.08 19.03
C GLU A 90 -0.94 7.52 19.04
N ASP A 91 -1.59 7.95 17.96
CA ASP A 91 -2.22 9.27 17.83
C ASP A 91 -3.64 9.34 18.45
N GLY A 92 -4.18 8.22 18.92
CA GLY A 92 -5.53 8.12 19.50
C GLY A 92 -6.67 8.24 18.48
N SER A 93 -6.42 7.87 17.22
CA SER A 93 -7.45 7.81 16.16
C SER A 93 -8.00 6.39 16.01
N ASP A 94 -8.99 6.05 16.84
CA ASP A 94 -9.64 4.72 16.83
C ASP A 94 -10.30 4.40 15.47
N GLU A 95 -10.82 5.41 14.77
CA GLU A 95 -11.49 5.24 13.47
C GLU A 95 -10.47 4.86 12.38
N ASP A 96 -9.35 5.58 12.30
CA ASP A 96 -8.30 5.30 11.31
C ASP A 96 -7.55 3.99 11.63
N GLU A 97 -7.32 3.69 12.92
CA GLU A 97 -6.77 2.40 13.34
C GLU A 97 -7.66 1.25 12.84
N ALA A 98 -8.97 1.33 13.10
CA ALA A 98 -9.91 0.30 12.68
C ALA A 98 -9.96 0.15 11.15
N ARG A 99 -9.88 1.27 10.43
CA ARG A 99 -9.82 1.28 8.96
C ARG A 99 -8.59 0.57 8.42
N GLU A 100 -7.40 0.88 8.92
CA GLU A 100 -6.15 0.23 8.48
C GLU A 100 -6.11 -1.26 8.84
N LEU A 101 -6.66 -1.65 10.00
CA LEU A 101 -6.85 -3.06 10.34
C LEU A 101 -7.80 -3.77 9.36
N ALA A 102 -8.86 -3.11 8.90
CA ALA A 102 -9.76 -3.66 7.89
C ALA A 102 -9.05 -3.88 6.54
N VAL A 103 -8.21 -2.92 6.11
CA VAL A 103 -7.36 -3.07 4.91
C VAL A 103 -6.39 -4.23 5.06
N ALA A 104 -5.72 -4.35 6.21
CA ALA A 104 -4.81 -5.47 6.50
C ALA A 104 -5.53 -6.83 6.36
N LEU A 105 -6.75 -6.95 6.89
CA LEU A 105 -7.55 -8.17 6.78
C LEU A 105 -7.96 -8.48 5.33
N ALA A 106 -8.37 -7.47 4.55
CA ALA A 106 -8.73 -7.62 3.15
C ALA A 106 -7.53 -8.08 2.30
N VAL A 107 -6.37 -7.45 2.49
CA VAL A 107 -5.11 -7.82 1.84
C VAL A 107 -4.71 -9.25 2.18
N ARG A 108 -4.76 -9.63 3.47
CA ARG A 108 -4.45 -11.00 3.90
C ARG A 108 -5.37 -12.03 3.26
N SER A 109 -6.67 -11.74 3.18
CA SER A 109 -7.65 -12.62 2.54
C SER A 109 -7.29 -12.92 1.08
N VAL A 110 -6.95 -11.89 0.29
CA VAL A 110 -6.53 -12.05 -1.10
C VAL A 110 -5.20 -12.79 -1.21
N ARG A 111 -4.26 -12.50 -0.31
CA ARG A 111 -2.95 -13.13 -0.25
C ARG A 111 -3.03 -14.64 0.04
N ASP A 112 -3.98 -15.06 0.87
CA ASP A 112 -4.18 -16.46 1.24
C ASP A 112 -5.02 -17.23 0.21
N ALA A 113 -5.87 -16.55 -0.57
CA ALA A 113 -6.67 -17.17 -1.63
C ALA A 113 -5.85 -17.54 -2.90
N GLY A 114 -4.61 -17.05 -3.00
CA GLY A 114 -3.71 -17.33 -4.13
C GLY A 114 -2.80 -18.54 -3.96
N ASP A 115 -2.95 -19.32 -2.88
CA ASP A 115 -2.28 -20.61 -2.64
C ASP A 115 -3.06 -21.80 -3.25
#